data_AF-A0A5A8UEN6-F1
#
_entry.id   AF-A0A5A8UEN6-F1
#
_cell.length_a   1.000
_cell.length_b   1.000
_cell.length_c   1.000
_cell.angle_alpha   90.00
_cell.angle_beta   90.00
_cell.angle_gamma   90.00
#
_symmetry.space_group_name_H-M   'P 1'
#
loop_
_entity.id
_entity.type
_entity.pdbx_description
1 polymer ?
#
loop_
_entity_poly.entity_id
_entity_poly.type
_entity_poly.pdbx_seq_one_letter_code
_entity_poly.pdbx_strand_id
1 'polypeptide(L)' 'MDLIRGTHNLKQQNGTVVTIGNFDGMHIGHKAIVSRLLDVAKTLGLPS' A
#
# COMPACT_ATOMS: atom_id res chain seq x y z
N MET A 1 -0.05 6.37 9.87
CA MET A 1 0.75 5.19 9.47
C MET A 1 0.36 4.09 10.43
N ASP A 2 -0.34 3.07 9.95
CA ASP A 2 -0.84 1.96 10.76
C ASP A 2 -0.03 0.71 10.45
N LEU A 3 0.42 -0.01 11.48
CA LEU A 3 1.11 -1.29 11.34
C LEU A 3 0.18 -2.42 11.73
N ILE A 4 -0.25 -3.20 10.74
CA ILE A 4 -1.13 -4.35 10.94
C ILE A 4 -0.28 -5.63 10.82
N ARG A 5 -0.29 -6.47 11.85
CA ARG A 5 0.40 -7.76 11.86
C ARG A 5 -0.62 -8.89 11.84
N GLY A 6 -0.58 -9.72 10.80
CA GLY A 6 -1.54 -10.81 10.61
C GLY A 6 -2.91 -10.32 10.10
N THR A 7 -3.55 -11.15 9.29
CA THR A 7 -4.80 -10.79 8.59
C THR A 7 -6.01 -10.64 9.52
N HIS A 8 -6.00 -11.28 10.69
CA HIS A 8 -7.08 -11.18 11.68
C HIS A 8 -7.19 -9.77 12.30
N ASN A 9 -6.13 -8.96 12.23
CA ASN A 9 -6.14 -7.58 12.71
C ASN A 9 -6.56 -6.57 11.63
N LEU A 10 -6.80 -7.04 10.40
CA LEU A 10 -7.24 -6.18 9.31
C LEU A 10 -8.71 -5.85 9.47
N LYS A 11 -9.00 -4.56 9.66
CA LYS A 11 -10.38 -4.05 9.62
C LYS A 11 -10.91 -4.10 8.19
N GLN A 12 -12.23 -4.24 8.04
CA GLN A 12 -12.88 -4.17 6.73
C GLN A 12 -12.60 -2.82 6.06
N GLN A 13 -12.17 -2.86 4.80
CA GLN A 13 -11.86 -1.69 3.97
C GLN A 13 -12.81 -1.65 2.77
N ASN A 14 -13.44 -0.51 2.50
CA ASN A 14 -14.40 -0.34 1.39
C ASN A 14 -13.70 0.11 0.10
N GLY A 15 -12.76 -0.71 -0.38
CA GLY A 15 -11.90 -0.42 -1.53
C GLY A 15 -10.60 0.27 -1.12
N THR A 16 -9.47 -0.27 -1.58
CA THR A 16 -8.13 0.26 -1.32
C THR A 16 -7.18 -0.22 -2.41
N VAL A 17 -6.14 0.57 -2.69
CA VAL A 17 -5.06 0.19 -3.60
C VAL A 17 -3.90 -0.32 -2.76
N VAL A 18 -3.43 -1.54 -3.04
CA VAL A 18 -2.38 -2.18 -2.24
C VAL A 18 -1.20 -2.62 -3.10
N THR A 19 -0.02 -2.60 -2.52
CA THR A 19 1.17 -3.22 -3.08
C THR A 19 1.66 -4.30 -2.12
N ILE A 20 2.13 -5.42 -2.66
CA ILE A 20 2.59 -6.57 -1.88
C ILE A 20 4.04 -6.83 -2.23
N GLY A 21 4.88 -6.95 -1.21
CA GLY A 21 6.31 -7.18 -1.37
C GLY A 21 6.99 -7.23 0.00
N ASN A 22 8.22 -7.74 0.05
CA ASN A 22 8.99 -7.76 1.29
C ASN A 22 9.43 -6.35 1.73
N PHE A 23 9.58 -5.42 0.78
CA PHE A 23 9.94 -4.01 0.99
C PHE A 23 11.18 -3.75 1.88
N ASP A 24 12.03 -4.75 2.06
CA ASP A 24 13.24 -4.62 2.86
C ASP A 24 14.23 -3.65 2.19
N GLY A 25 14.80 -2.74 2.98
CA GLY A 25 15.80 -1.76 2.53
C GLY A 25 15.30 -0.58 1.69
N MET A 26 14.00 -0.44 1.37
CA MET A 26 13.37 0.73 0.72
C MET A 26 14.24 1.45 -0.35
N HIS A 27 14.86 0.67 -1.23
CA HIS A 27 15.71 1.19 -2.31
C HIS A 27 14.89 1.85 -3.44
N ILE A 28 15.57 2.36 -4.47
CA ILE A 28 14.93 3.09 -5.58
C ILE A 28 13.80 2.31 -6.26
N GLY A 29 13.94 0.99 -6.43
CA GLY A 29 12.88 0.13 -6.94
C GLY A 29 11.61 0.14 -6.08
N HIS A 30 11.73 -0.06 -4.76
CA HIS A 30 10.60 0.01 -3.84
C HIS A 30 9.93 1.39 -3.83
N LYS A 31 10.72 2.48 -3.89
CA LYS A 31 10.19 3.84 -4.00
C LYS A 31 9.35 4.03 -5.26
N ALA A 32 9.78 3.49 -6.39
CA ALA A 32 9.01 3.54 -7.64
C ALA A 32 7.67 2.79 -7.54
N ILE A 33 7.67 1.63 -6.89
CA ILE A 33 6.43 0.84 -6.66
C ILE A 33 5.46 1.63 -5.78
N VAL A 34 5.93 2.20 -4.67
CA VAL A 34 5.09 3.01 -3.77
C VAL A 34 4.56 4.26 -4.49
N SER A 35 5.39 4.95 -5.28
CA SER A 35 4.94 6.11 -6.06
C SER A 35 3.81 5.74 -7.01
N ARG A 36 3.93 4.60 -7.72
CA ARG A 36 2.89 4.14 -8.64
C ARG A 36 1.59 3.81 -7.92
N LEU A 37 1.67 3.20 -6.73
CA LEU A 37 0.49 2.92 -5.91
C LEU A 37 -0.24 4.19 -5.51
N LEU A 38 0.49 5.23 -5.08
CA LEU A 38 -0.08 6.52 -4.71
C LEU A 38 -0.77 7.20 -5.91
N ASP A 39 -0.17 7.14 -7.10
CA ASP A 39 -0.75 7.71 -8.33
C ASP A 39 -2.07 7.02 -8.70
N VAL A 40 -2.11 5.69 -8.62
CA VAL A 40 -3.32 4.90 -8.91
C VAL A 40 -4.41 5.18 -7.89
N ALA A 41 -4.09 5.20 -6.60
CA ALA A 41 -5.04 5.51 -5.53
C ALA A 41 -5.66 6.90 -5.71
N LYS A 42 -4.82 7.90 -6.01
CA LYS A 42 -5.28 9.26 -6.31
C LYS A 42 -6.19 9.30 -7.55
N THR A 43 -5.84 8.56 -8.60
CA THR A 43 -6.62 8.50 -9.84
C THR A 43 -8.00 7.86 -9.63
N LEU A 44 -8.07 6.84 -8.78
CA LEU A 44 -9.31 6.12 -8.46
C LEU A 44 -10.13 6.78 -7.34
N GLY A 45 -9.58 7.79 -6.66
CA GLY A 45 -10.22 8.37 -5.47
C GLY A 45 -10.34 7.38 -4.31
N LEU A 46 -9.44 6.40 -4.24
CA LEU A 46 -9.42 5.35 -3.21
C LEU A 46 -8.29 5.58 -2.21
N PRO A 47 -8.40 5.04 -0.98
CA PRO A 47 -7.28 5.02 -0.04
C PRO A 47 -6.17 4.07 -0.50
N SER A 48 -4.98 4.25 0.06
CA SER A 48 -3.75 3.48 -0.18
C SER A 48 -2.97 3.22 1.10
#